data_AF-A0A418GB33-F1
#
_entry.id   AF-A0A418GB33-F1
#
_cell.length_a   1.000
_cell.length_b   1.000
_cell.length_c   1.000
_cell.angle_alpha   90.00
_cell.angle_beta   90.00
_cell.angle_gamma   90.00
#
_symmetry.space_group_name_H-M   'P 1'
#
loop_
_entity.id
_entity.type
_entity.pdbx_description
1 polymer ?
#
loop_
_entity_poly.entity_id
_entity_poly.type
_entity_poly.pdbx_seq_one_letter_code
_entity_poly.pdbx_strand_id
1 'polypeptide(L)'
;VDQSRIEALIQQLKAAGSVLISAPRIGQFLREDRLIALVRQRLSIPGGCCSFDLPTLHIWLHLPQAQRDSQVETWIASLNPLTQALTMVLDLIRQSAPFRKQTSLNGFYQDNGGDADLLRLNLSLDSQLYPQISGHKSRFAIRFMPLDSENGQVPERLDFELACC
;
A
#
# COMPACT_ATOMS: atom_id res chain seq x y z
N VAL A 1 -2.97 -31.04 -1.58
CA VAL A 1 -2.06 -29.95 -1.18
C VAL A 1 -0.68 -30.28 -1.72
N ASP A 2 -0.06 -29.39 -2.49
CA ASP A 2 1.29 -29.61 -3.05
C ASP A 2 2.34 -29.22 -2.00
N GLN A 3 2.95 -30.23 -1.37
CA GLN A 3 3.89 -30.04 -0.26
C GLN A 3 5.17 -29.32 -0.71
N SER A 4 5.65 -29.61 -1.92
CA SER A 4 6.90 -29.03 -2.43
C SER A 4 6.83 -27.51 -2.56
N ARG A 5 5.67 -26.98 -3.00
CA ARG A 5 5.43 -25.54 -3.12
C ARG A 5 5.34 -24.84 -1.77
N ILE A 6 4.69 -25.47 -0.80
CA ILE A 6 4.59 -24.91 0.56
C ILE A 6 5.96 -24.84 1.21
N GLU A 7 6.76 -25.89 1.10
CA GLU A 7 8.11 -25.91 1.64
C GLU A 7 8.99 -24.84 0.98
N ALA A 8 8.93 -24.71 -0.35
CA ALA A 8 9.65 -23.66 -1.06
C ALA A 8 9.25 -22.25 -0.58
N LEU A 9 7.94 -22.01 -0.38
CA LEU A 9 7.43 -20.73 0.13
C LEU A 9 7.88 -20.46 1.57
N ILE A 10 7.85 -21.47 2.45
CA ILE A 10 8.36 -21.35 3.82
C ILE A 10 9.85 -20.98 3.81
N GLN A 11 10.64 -21.58 2.92
CA GLN A 11 12.06 -21.23 2.80
C GLN A 11 12.27 -19.80 2.30
N GLN A 12 11.46 -19.32 1.34
CA GLN A 12 11.50 -17.93 0.88
C GLN A 12 11.20 -16.95 2.02
N LEU A 13 10.16 -17.23 2.83
CA LEU A 13 9.81 -16.41 3.99
C LEU A 13 10.94 -16.36 5.03
N LYS A 14 11.54 -17.51 5.36
CA LYS A 14 12.68 -17.58 6.28
C LYS A 14 13.88 -16.79 5.76
N ALA A 15 14.19 -16.92 4.47
CA ALA A 15 15.29 -16.20 3.84
C ALA A 15 15.07 -14.68 3.91
N ALA A 16 13.91 -14.18 3.47
CA ALA A 16 13.65 -12.74 3.52
C ALA A 16 13.53 -12.20 4.95
N GLY A 17 12.97 -12.98 5.89
CA GLY A 17 12.94 -12.62 7.30
C GLY A 17 14.37 -12.46 7.86
N SER A 18 15.26 -13.39 7.56
CA SER A 18 16.68 -13.30 7.94
C SER A 18 17.35 -12.09 7.32
N VAL A 19 17.15 -11.84 6.03
CA VAL A 19 17.69 -10.68 5.32
C VAL A 19 17.20 -9.38 5.96
N LEU A 20 15.90 -9.26 6.23
CA LEU A 20 15.30 -8.09 6.87
C LEU A 20 15.85 -7.83 8.28
N ILE A 21 15.99 -8.87 9.11
CA ILE A 21 16.54 -8.75 10.47
C ILE A 21 18.00 -8.29 10.45
N SER A 22 18.78 -8.81 9.50
CA SER A 22 20.20 -8.44 9.34
C SER A 22 20.42 -7.12 8.59
N ALA A 23 19.36 -6.53 8.02
CA ALA A 23 19.48 -5.34 7.20
C ALA A 23 19.93 -4.13 8.05
N PRO A 24 20.68 -3.19 7.44
CA PRO A 24 20.92 -1.88 8.06
C PRO A 24 19.60 -1.19 8.42
N ARG A 25 19.68 -0.16 9.26
CA ARG A 25 18.50 0.59 9.67
C ARG A 25 17.73 1.07 8.43
N ILE A 26 16.47 0.65 8.33
CA ILE A 26 15.62 0.90 7.16
C ILE A 26 15.60 2.40 6.82
N GLY A 27 15.88 2.71 5.56
CA GLY A 27 15.89 4.08 5.03
C GLY A 27 17.09 4.92 5.45
N GLN A 28 18.09 4.38 6.16
CA GLN A 28 19.29 5.11 6.56
C GLN A 28 20.06 5.65 5.35
N PHE A 29 20.26 4.81 4.33
CA PHE A 29 20.93 5.20 3.08
C PHE A 29 20.29 6.44 2.43
N LEU A 30 18.96 6.46 2.32
CA LEU A 30 18.19 7.60 1.78
C LEU A 30 18.19 8.81 2.73
N ARG A 31 18.32 8.59 4.04
CA ARG A 31 18.36 9.66 5.02
C ARG A 31 19.68 10.43 4.95
N GLU A 32 20.77 9.70 4.73
CA GLU A 32 22.15 10.18 4.67
C GLU A 32 22.55 10.67 3.27
N ASP A 33 21.80 10.28 2.22
CA ASP A 33 22.02 10.80 0.87
C ASP A 33 21.86 12.33 0.83
N ARG A 34 22.91 13.00 0.34
CA ARG A 34 23.01 14.46 0.32
C ARG A 34 21.94 15.10 -0.56
N LEU A 35 21.68 14.56 -1.75
CA LEU A 35 20.72 15.14 -2.68
C LEU A 35 19.30 14.98 -2.13
N ILE A 36 18.96 13.79 -1.64
CA ILE A 36 17.67 13.52 -1.02
C ILE A 36 17.47 14.42 0.21
N ALA A 37 18.49 14.57 1.06
CA ALA A 37 18.40 15.43 2.25
C ALA A 37 18.13 16.90 1.90
N LEU A 38 18.81 17.44 0.88
CA LEU A 38 18.60 18.81 0.39
C LEU A 38 17.17 19.02 -0.12
N VAL A 39 16.68 18.11 -0.96
CA VAL A 39 15.32 18.18 -1.49
C VAL A 39 14.29 18.05 -0.36
N ARG A 40 14.49 17.09 0.55
CA ARG A 40 13.58 16.81 1.67
C ARG A 40 13.35 18.01 2.58
N GLN A 41 14.36 18.85 2.81
CA GLN A 41 14.22 20.08 3.61
C GLN A 41 13.30 21.13 2.96
N ARG A 42 13.11 21.06 1.64
CA ARG A 42 12.31 22.02 0.87
C ARG A 42 10.90 21.54 0.56
N LEU A 43 10.62 20.24 0.69
CA LEU A 43 9.31 19.64 0.39
C LEU A 43 8.15 20.19 1.23
N SER A 44 8.42 20.76 2.41
CA SER A 44 7.41 21.39 3.27
C SER A 44 7.02 22.80 2.84
N ILE A 45 7.75 23.41 1.91
CA ILE A 45 7.53 24.78 1.43
C ILE A 45 6.76 24.70 0.10
N PRO A 46 5.54 25.26 0.00
CA PRO A 46 4.83 25.36 -1.26
C PRO A 46 5.70 26.07 -2.31
N GLY A 47 5.95 25.40 -3.44
CA GLY A 47 6.84 25.92 -4.48
C GLY A 47 8.34 25.95 -4.13
N GLY A 48 8.75 25.44 -2.97
CA GLY A 48 10.15 25.53 -2.49
C GLY A 48 11.15 24.61 -3.18
N CYS A 49 10.70 23.80 -4.14
CA CYS A 49 11.50 22.89 -4.95
C CYS A 49 11.77 23.43 -6.38
N CYS A 50 11.68 24.74 -6.58
CA CYS A 50 12.00 25.37 -7.85
C CYS A 50 13.51 25.30 -8.18
N SER A 51 13.85 25.48 -9.46
CA SER A 51 15.25 25.36 -9.93
C SER A 51 16.22 26.32 -9.25
N PHE A 52 15.79 27.54 -8.92
CA PHE A 52 16.62 28.53 -8.23
C PHE A 52 16.77 28.25 -6.73
N ASP A 53 15.81 27.57 -6.11
CA ASP A 53 15.87 27.16 -4.70
C ASP A 53 16.71 25.89 -4.50
N LEU A 54 16.70 25.00 -5.49
CA LEU A 54 17.44 23.74 -5.50
C LEU A 54 18.38 23.66 -6.71
N PRO A 55 19.41 24.52 -6.79
CA PRO A 55 20.35 24.51 -7.92
C PRO A 55 21.08 23.17 -8.04
N THR A 56 21.31 22.46 -6.92
CA THR A 56 21.90 21.11 -6.94
C THR A 56 21.01 20.11 -7.65
N LEU A 57 19.69 20.14 -7.41
CA LEU A 57 18.74 19.28 -8.11
C LEU A 57 18.65 19.66 -9.59
N HIS A 58 18.63 20.96 -9.89
CA HIS A 58 18.61 21.45 -11.26
C HIS A 58 19.81 20.93 -12.06
N ILE A 59 21.02 21.05 -11.52
CA ILE A 59 22.23 20.53 -12.17
C ILE A 59 22.20 19.00 -12.29
N TRP A 60 21.74 18.30 -11.25
CA TRP A 60 21.60 16.84 -11.27
C TRP A 60 20.69 16.35 -12.41
N LEU A 61 19.59 17.06 -12.68
CA LEU A 61 18.69 16.79 -13.80
C LEU A 61 19.34 16.99 -15.18
N HIS A 62 20.45 17.72 -15.27
CA HIS A 62 21.20 17.93 -16.50
C HIS A 62 22.37 16.95 -16.68
N LEU A 63 22.60 16.04 -15.72
CA LEU A 63 23.57 14.97 -15.89
C LEU A 63 23.15 14.00 -17.02
N PRO A 64 24.05 13.16 -17.53
CA PRO A 64 23.67 12.06 -18.43
C PRO A 64 22.64 11.13 -17.76
N GLN A 65 21.65 10.66 -18.52
CA GLN A 65 20.57 9.79 -18.03
C GLN A 65 21.11 8.58 -17.25
N ALA A 66 22.13 7.89 -17.80
CA ALA A 66 22.74 6.72 -17.18
C ALA A 66 23.31 6.98 -15.77
N GLN A 67 23.79 8.20 -15.49
CA GLN A 67 24.29 8.54 -14.16
C GLN A 67 23.14 8.67 -13.16
N ARG A 68 22.02 9.26 -13.57
CA ARG A 68 20.81 9.33 -12.74
C ARG A 68 20.23 7.95 -12.48
N ASP A 69 20.15 7.11 -13.51
CA ASP A 69 19.61 5.75 -13.40
C ASP A 69 20.38 4.92 -12.38
N SER A 70 21.72 4.96 -12.43
CA SER A 70 22.57 4.24 -11.47
C SER A 70 22.35 4.70 -10.02
N GLN A 71 22.14 6.00 -9.80
CA GLN A 71 21.84 6.52 -8.47
C GLN A 71 20.45 6.11 -7.99
N VAL A 72 19.44 6.21 -8.86
CA VAL A 72 18.06 5.79 -8.58
C VAL A 72 18.01 4.29 -8.25
N GLU A 73 18.70 3.45 -9.01
CA GLU A 73 18.79 2.02 -8.76
C GLU A 73 19.39 1.74 -7.38
N THR A 74 20.47 2.44 -7.01
CA THR A 74 21.09 2.30 -5.69
C THR A 74 20.15 2.72 -4.56
N TRP A 75 19.43 3.84 -4.73
CA TRP A 75 18.42 4.30 -3.76
C TRP A 75 17.31 3.27 -3.57
N ILE A 76 16.75 2.74 -4.66
CA ILE A 76 15.68 1.74 -4.60
C ILE A 76 16.19 0.43 -3.98
N ALA A 77 17.37 -0.04 -4.42
CA ALA A 77 17.96 -1.29 -3.95
C ALA A 77 18.23 -1.28 -2.44
N SER A 78 18.51 -0.10 -1.86
CA SER A 78 18.70 0.04 -0.40
C SER A 78 17.47 -0.39 0.43
N LEU A 79 16.28 -0.42 -0.18
CA LEU A 79 15.03 -0.84 0.46
C LEU A 79 14.63 -2.28 0.14
N ASN A 80 15.40 -3.01 -0.67
CA ASN A 80 15.08 -4.38 -1.08
C ASN A 80 14.77 -5.33 0.09
N PRO A 81 15.50 -5.33 1.22
CA PRO A 81 15.16 -6.18 2.37
C PRO A 81 13.73 -5.98 2.85
N LEU A 82 13.28 -4.73 2.94
CA LEU A 82 11.90 -4.39 3.34
C LEU A 82 10.91 -4.75 2.25
N THR A 83 11.18 -4.35 1.00
CA THR A 83 10.28 -4.57 -0.13
C THR A 83 9.99 -6.06 -0.31
N GLN A 84 11.02 -6.90 -0.29
CA GLN A 84 10.85 -8.36 -0.46
C GLN A 84 10.00 -8.97 0.65
N ALA A 85 10.28 -8.66 1.91
CA ALA A 85 9.53 -9.18 3.04
C ALA A 85 8.07 -8.71 3.02
N LEU A 86 7.84 -7.42 2.78
CA LEU A 86 6.50 -6.83 2.76
C LEU A 86 5.66 -7.37 1.60
N THR A 87 6.24 -7.48 0.40
CA THR A 87 5.55 -8.04 -0.77
C THR A 87 5.07 -9.46 -0.47
N MET A 88 5.94 -10.33 0.07
CA MET A 88 5.55 -11.71 0.36
C MET A 88 4.46 -11.81 1.42
N VAL A 89 4.56 -11.06 2.52
CA VAL A 89 3.54 -11.09 3.58
C VAL A 89 2.19 -10.61 3.04
N LEU A 90 2.18 -9.50 2.31
CA LEU A 90 0.93 -8.97 1.74
C LEU A 90 0.32 -9.91 0.68
N ASP A 91 1.14 -10.60 -0.11
CA ASP A 91 0.65 -11.58 -1.07
C ASP A 91 0.00 -12.78 -0.39
N LEU A 92 0.55 -13.23 0.76
CA LEU A 92 -0.03 -14.32 1.55
C LEU A 92 -1.30 -13.90 2.27
N ILE A 93 -1.33 -12.72 2.89
CA ILE A 93 -2.55 -12.16 3.50
C ILE A 93 -3.66 -12.07 2.45
N ARG A 94 -3.38 -11.55 1.24
CA ARG A 94 -4.41 -11.46 0.20
C ARG A 94 -4.94 -12.82 -0.27
N GLN A 95 -4.19 -13.91 -0.07
CA GLN A 95 -4.59 -15.27 -0.43
C GLN A 95 -5.27 -16.02 0.72
N SER A 96 -5.29 -15.48 1.94
CA SER A 96 -5.79 -16.17 3.15
C SER A 96 -7.32 -16.36 3.14
N ALA A 97 -8.06 -15.48 2.45
CA ALA A 97 -9.52 -15.48 2.46
C ALA A 97 -10.12 -15.33 1.05
N PRO A 98 -11.13 -16.15 0.70
CA PRO A 98 -11.86 -15.98 -0.55
C PRO A 98 -12.88 -14.84 -0.44
N PHE A 99 -13.21 -14.24 -1.58
CA PHE A 99 -14.34 -13.33 -1.69
C PHE A 99 -15.66 -14.07 -1.47
N ARG A 100 -16.52 -13.51 -0.62
CA ARG A 100 -17.88 -13.98 -0.37
C ARG A 100 -18.87 -12.90 -0.77
N LYS A 101 -19.97 -13.30 -1.41
CA LYS A 101 -21.05 -12.38 -1.73
C LYS A 101 -21.74 -11.93 -0.45
N GLN A 102 -21.95 -10.63 -0.35
CA GLN A 102 -22.64 -9.96 0.74
C GLN A 102 -23.65 -8.98 0.17
N THR A 103 -24.62 -8.60 0.98
CA THR A 103 -25.62 -7.59 0.64
C THR A 103 -25.68 -6.57 1.76
N SER A 104 -25.51 -5.29 1.43
CA SER A 104 -25.78 -4.20 2.37
C SER A 104 -27.26 -3.81 2.32
N LEU A 105 -27.79 -3.37 3.45
CA LEU A 105 -29.16 -2.87 3.56
C LEU A 105 -29.13 -1.38 3.86
N ASN A 106 -29.81 -0.57 3.04
CA ASN A 106 -29.83 0.89 3.11
C ASN A 106 -28.42 1.49 3.17
N GLY A 107 -27.49 0.94 2.37
CA GLY A 107 -26.11 1.40 2.33
C GLY A 107 -25.27 1.05 3.56
N PHE A 108 -25.75 0.18 4.44
CA PHE A 108 -25.05 -0.18 5.67
C PHE A 108 -24.80 -1.69 5.75
N TYR A 109 -23.59 -2.05 6.17
CA TYR A 109 -23.17 -3.40 6.47
C TYR A 109 -22.25 -3.39 7.70
N GLN A 110 -22.35 -4.41 8.56
CA GLN A 110 -21.44 -4.56 9.69
C GLN A 110 -21.15 -6.03 9.95
N ASP A 111 -19.95 -6.31 10.44
CA ASP A 111 -19.54 -7.67 10.79
C ASP A 111 -18.41 -7.67 11.83
N ASN A 112 -18.00 -8.85 12.26
CA ASN A 112 -16.80 -9.08 13.06
C ASN A 112 -15.67 -9.59 12.15
N GLY A 113 -14.59 -8.81 12.04
CA GLY A 113 -13.40 -9.19 11.28
C GLY A 113 -12.59 -10.31 11.94
N GLY A 114 -12.81 -10.59 13.22
CA GLY A 114 -12.04 -11.59 13.96
C GLY A 114 -10.55 -11.19 14.01
N ASP A 115 -9.70 -12.09 13.53
CA ASP A 115 -8.24 -11.91 13.45
C ASP A 115 -7.78 -11.38 12.07
N ALA A 116 -8.70 -10.90 11.23
CA ALA A 116 -8.36 -10.35 9.92
C ALA A 116 -7.60 -9.02 10.03
N ASP A 117 -6.52 -8.90 9.27
CA ASP A 117 -5.70 -7.69 9.14
C ASP A 117 -6.16 -6.81 7.96
N LEU A 118 -6.84 -7.39 6.97
CA LEU A 118 -7.20 -6.70 5.74
C LEU A 118 -8.62 -7.04 5.26
N LEU A 119 -9.44 -6.01 5.04
CA LEU A 119 -10.69 -6.14 4.28
C LEU A 119 -10.44 -5.87 2.81
N ARG A 120 -10.85 -6.79 1.94
CA ARG A 120 -10.84 -6.61 0.48
C ARG A 120 -12.28 -6.61 -0.03
N LEU A 121 -12.66 -5.55 -0.73
CA LEU A 121 -14.03 -5.33 -1.19
C LEU A 121 -14.07 -5.17 -2.71
N ASN A 122 -14.93 -5.92 -3.39
CA ASN A 122 -15.26 -5.71 -4.81
C ASN A 122 -16.63 -5.05 -4.92
N LEU A 123 -16.68 -3.92 -5.62
CA LEU A 123 -17.89 -3.15 -5.86
C LEU A 123 -17.98 -2.79 -7.35
N SER A 124 -19.18 -2.85 -7.92
CA SER A 124 -19.38 -2.39 -9.30
C SER A 124 -19.23 -0.88 -9.40
N LEU A 125 -18.46 -0.39 -10.37
CA LEU A 125 -18.32 1.03 -10.67
C LEU A 125 -19.65 1.67 -11.12
N ASP A 126 -20.56 0.89 -11.70
CA ASP A 126 -21.88 1.37 -12.14
C ASP A 126 -22.73 1.91 -10.98
N SER A 127 -22.43 1.46 -9.75
CA SER A 127 -23.13 1.92 -8.56
C SER A 127 -22.80 3.38 -8.21
N GLN A 128 -21.66 3.92 -8.67
CA GLN A 128 -21.15 5.25 -8.30
C GLN A 128 -21.10 5.48 -6.78
N LEU A 129 -20.89 4.40 -6.01
CA LEU A 129 -20.73 4.44 -4.56
C LEU A 129 -19.29 4.12 -4.18
N TYR A 130 -18.87 4.57 -3.00
CA TYR A 130 -17.63 4.16 -2.36
C TYR A 130 -17.87 3.73 -0.90
N PRO A 131 -17.10 2.76 -0.38
CA PRO A 131 -17.23 2.34 1.01
C PRO A 131 -16.51 3.31 1.95
N GLN A 132 -17.23 3.84 2.94
CA GLN A 132 -16.68 4.47 4.13
C GLN A 132 -16.65 3.45 5.27
N ILE A 133 -15.45 3.05 5.69
CA ILE A 133 -15.26 1.96 6.66
C ILE A 133 -14.85 2.55 8.01
N SER A 134 -15.48 2.09 9.09
CA SER A 134 -15.09 2.37 10.47
C SER A 134 -14.94 1.07 11.26
N GLY A 135 -14.22 1.12 12.39
CA GLY A 135 -13.94 -0.07 13.20
C GLY A 135 -13.88 0.22 14.69
N HIS A 136 -14.26 -0.78 15.49
CA HIS A 136 -14.15 -0.74 16.95
C HIS A 136 -13.88 -2.15 17.48
N LYS A 137 -12.72 -2.33 18.12
CA LYS A 137 -12.17 -3.66 18.49
C LYS A 137 -12.06 -4.52 17.22
N SER A 138 -12.54 -5.77 17.25
CA SER A 138 -12.54 -6.66 16.09
C SER A 138 -13.71 -6.42 15.13
N ARG A 139 -14.63 -5.49 15.42
CA ARG A 139 -15.82 -5.22 14.60
C ARG A 139 -15.55 -4.10 13.61
N PHE A 140 -16.16 -4.20 12.44
CA PHE A 140 -16.14 -3.16 11.43
C PHE A 140 -17.55 -2.85 10.92
N ALA A 141 -17.72 -1.63 10.43
CA ALA A 141 -18.94 -1.17 9.77
C ALA A 141 -18.57 -0.49 8.45
N ILE A 142 -19.36 -0.77 7.41
CA ILE A 142 -19.23 -0.23 6.07
C ILE A 142 -20.48 0.58 5.78
N ARG A 143 -20.29 1.87 5.49
CA ARG A 143 -21.32 2.75 4.98
C ARG A 143 -21.00 3.10 3.53
N PHE A 144 -21.87 2.73 2.60
CA PHE A 144 -21.73 3.09 1.20
C PHE A 144 -22.22 4.52 0.98
N MET A 145 -21.36 5.35 0.41
CA MET A 145 -21.60 6.77 0.17
C MET A 145 -21.62 7.03 -1.34
N PRO A 146 -22.53 7.85 -1.86
CA PRO A 146 -22.50 8.21 -3.27
C PRO A 146 -21.34 9.14 -3.58
N LEU A 147 -20.79 9.01 -4.80
CA LEU A 147 -19.76 9.91 -5.31
C LEU A 147 -20.30 11.34 -5.48
N ASP A 148 -21.53 11.47 -5.99
CA ASP A 148 -22.28 12.73 -5.98
C ASP A 148 -23.08 12.81 -4.67
N SER A 149 -22.63 13.67 -3.75
CA SER A 149 -23.28 13.85 -2.45
C SER A 149 -24.65 14.53 -2.50
N GLU A 150 -24.96 15.22 -3.61
CA GLU A 150 -26.21 15.98 -3.76
C GLU A 150 -27.29 15.13 -4.45
N ASN A 151 -26.93 14.42 -5.52
CA ASN A 151 -27.89 13.68 -6.34
C ASN A 151 -27.73 12.16 -6.30
N GLY A 152 -26.64 11.66 -5.73
CA GLY A 152 -26.38 10.23 -5.72
C GLY A 152 -27.29 9.49 -4.74
N GLN A 153 -27.78 8.32 -5.18
CA GLN A 153 -28.69 7.49 -4.41
C GLN A 153 -28.01 6.20 -3.99
N VAL A 154 -28.18 5.84 -2.73
CA VAL A 154 -27.74 4.55 -2.21
C VAL A 154 -28.93 3.59 -2.29
N PRO A 155 -28.82 2.48 -3.03
CA PRO A 155 -29.93 1.55 -3.17
C PRO A 155 -30.23 0.87 -1.83
N GLU A 156 -31.49 0.48 -1.62
CA GLU A 156 -31.92 -0.25 -0.43
C GLU A 156 -31.15 -1.57 -0.26
N ARG A 157 -30.83 -2.23 -1.38
CA ARG A 157 -30.02 -3.44 -1.40
C ARG A 157 -28.86 -3.25 -2.36
N LEU A 158 -27.64 -3.45 -1.88
CA LEU A 158 -26.43 -3.38 -2.68
C LEU A 158 -25.66 -4.68 -2.48
N ASP A 159 -25.53 -5.47 -3.54
CA ASP A 159 -24.69 -6.66 -3.55
C ASP A 159 -23.23 -6.28 -3.83
N PHE A 160 -22.33 -6.89 -3.08
CA PHE A 160 -20.88 -6.71 -3.20
C PHE A 160 -20.16 -7.99 -2.80
N GLU A 161 -18.85 -8.06 -3.03
CA GLU A 161 -18.04 -9.16 -2.52
C GLU A 161 -17.06 -8.66 -1.46
N LEU A 162 -16.89 -9.45 -0.40
CA LEU A 162 -16.01 -9.14 0.72
C LEU A 162 -15.14 -10.34 1.06
N ALA A 163 -13.85 -10.11 1.25
CA ALA A 163 -12.92 -11.04 1.88
C ALA A 163 -12.32 -10.40 3.15
N CYS A 164 -12.31 -11.16 4.25
CA CYS A 164 -11.68 -10.78 5.52
C CYS A 164 -10.39 -11.58 5.64
N CYS A 165 -9.27 -10.97 5.24
CA CYS A 165 -7.95 -11.57 5.08
C CYS A 165 -7.08 -11.49 6.33
#